data_AF-A0A034VPQ9-F1
#
_entry.id   AF-A0A034VPQ9-F1
#
_cell.length_a   1.000
_cell.length_b   1.000
_cell.length_c   1.000
_cell.angle_alpha   90.00
_cell.angle_beta   90.00
_cell.angle_gamma   90.00
#
_symmetry.space_group_name_H-M   'P 1'
#
loop_
_entity.id
_entity.type
_entity.pdbx_description
1 polymer ?
#
loop_
_entity_poly.entity_id
_entity_poly.type
_entity_poly.pdbx_seq_one_letter_code
_entity_poly.pdbx_strand_id
1 'polypeptide(L)'
;MFSLDKNIHQCRHGRGRSALLTYSILLCALVALMFCLPVGGDDLRAYKYVSRARERQLEKLAIRINESVNPNRYPCESFYDYVCSYSKPLFTILGHLPELDDLMKLFTELQQDPEKFSAKDKMLDFFVSCTSKKWLEDCYRETFEYFKPLFGYIITKNYVGSNSEEHRNFVQLLDTFLLKAAQTHNFMHHPIRHRLQTLREKFRLPQIYLRPHELSEEYESLMMYPESYKHNVRNLELHRRRNSSYELGVERTMLDWSLYLYQSRNMPMSYYYPTLNVHLWMTLYNTTERDREPKRVHELAECLKLPPYAHVLDEARVLALVYLKAFQNAWVDYSTWLKPERASVNSDIYDHENRILSRFKLDNKKVFFILYGQNFCEFGKELAENIFYLGMKQNRDFAESFDCVFQPEPRMPCYV
;
A
#
# COMPACT_ATOMS: atom_id res chain seq x y z
N MET A 1 -57.15 -47.67 39.98
CA MET A 1 -57.54 -46.89 41.18
C MET A 1 -57.75 -45.46 40.70
N PHE A 2 -59.03 -45.03 40.69
CA PHE A 2 -59.62 -43.72 40.27
C PHE A 2 -59.36 -43.29 38.80
N SER A 3 -60.27 -43.37 37.81
CA SER A 3 -61.71 -43.10 37.67
C SER A 3 -62.11 -41.61 37.59
N LEU A 4 -62.98 -41.34 36.60
CA LEU A 4 -63.85 -40.18 36.33
C LEU A 4 -63.31 -39.12 35.34
N ASP A 5 -63.74 -38.98 34.08
CA ASP A 5 -65.01 -39.15 33.33
C ASP A 5 -65.71 -37.81 33.02
N LYS A 6 -66.30 -37.77 31.81
CA LYS A 6 -67.34 -36.88 31.25
C LYS A 6 -67.00 -35.51 30.64
N ASN A 7 -66.93 -35.55 29.30
CA ASN A 7 -67.87 -34.95 28.32
C ASN A 7 -68.33 -33.49 28.52
N ILE A 8 -68.28 -32.69 27.44
CA ILE A 8 -69.46 -32.28 26.64
C ILE A 8 -69.04 -31.43 25.41
N HIS A 9 -69.71 -31.76 24.31
CA HIS A 9 -69.80 -31.19 22.95
C HIS A 9 -69.55 -29.69 22.71
N GLN A 10 -68.96 -29.33 21.54
CA GLN A 10 -69.71 -28.76 20.39
C GLN A 10 -68.81 -28.29 19.21
N CYS A 11 -69.23 -28.68 18.00
CA CYS A 11 -69.25 -27.95 16.73
C CYS A 11 -67.99 -27.43 15.99
N ARG A 12 -67.79 -28.07 14.83
CA ARG A 12 -67.76 -27.51 13.45
C ARG A 12 -66.56 -26.70 12.93
N HIS A 13 -65.97 -27.31 11.90
CA HIS A 13 -65.64 -26.77 10.57
C HIS A 13 -64.80 -25.49 10.43
N GLY A 14 -63.67 -25.65 9.74
CA GLY A 14 -63.32 -24.78 8.61
C GLY A 14 -62.08 -23.92 8.78
N ARG A 15 -60.88 -24.50 8.75
CA ARG A 15 -59.62 -23.74 8.59
C ARG A 15 -58.51 -24.57 7.94
N GLY A 16 -58.78 -25.16 6.77
CA GLY A 16 -57.79 -25.93 6.00
C GLY A 16 -57.30 -25.24 4.71
N ARG A 17 -58.03 -24.26 4.16
CA ARG A 17 -57.73 -23.64 2.86
C ARG A 17 -57.05 -22.27 2.93
N SER A 18 -57.14 -21.57 4.08
CA SER A 18 -56.53 -20.23 4.23
C SER A 18 -55.02 -20.29 4.45
N ALA A 19 -54.50 -21.33 5.11
CA ALA A 19 -53.06 -21.47 5.38
C ALA A 19 -52.26 -21.78 4.10
N LEU A 20 -52.77 -22.66 3.24
CA LEU A 20 -52.12 -23.01 1.96
C LEU A 20 -52.03 -21.81 1.00
N LEU A 21 -53.02 -20.92 1.03
CA LEU A 21 -53.05 -19.70 0.23
C LEU A 21 -52.06 -18.66 0.76
N THR A 22 -51.95 -18.47 2.07
CA THR A 22 -50.94 -17.58 2.65
C THR A 22 -49.52 -18.09 2.42
N TYR A 23 -49.27 -19.40 2.50
CA TYR A 23 -47.96 -19.97 2.16
C TYR A 23 -47.61 -19.80 0.67
N SER A 24 -48.59 -19.98 -0.23
CA SER A 24 -48.37 -19.80 -1.67
C SER A 24 -48.10 -18.33 -2.02
N ILE A 25 -48.78 -17.38 -1.38
CA ILE A 25 -48.55 -15.95 -1.58
C ILE A 25 -47.18 -15.54 -1.02
N LEU A 26 -46.77 -16.05 0.15
CA LEU A 26 -45.43 -15.81 0.71
C LEU A 26 -44.33 -16.39 -0.17
N LEU A 27 -44.54 -17.58 -0.74
CA LEU A 27 -43.59 -18.21 -1.66
C LEU A 27 -43.47 -17.40 -2.96
N CYS A 28 -44.60 -16.96 -3.54
CA CYS A 28 -44.61 -16.10 -4.72
C CYS A 28 -43.98 -14.73 -4.43
N ALA A 29 -44.18 -14.17 -3.24
CA ALA A 29 -43.55 -12.91 -2.83
C ALA A 29 -42.03 -13.07 -2.64
N LEU A 30 -41.56 -14.19 -2.07
CA LEU A 30 -40.15 -14.52 -1.94
C LEU A 30 -39.48 -14.76 -3.31
N VAL A 31 -40.16 -15.47 -4.21
CA VAL A 31 -39.69 -15.69 -5.58
C VAL A 31 -39.68 -14.36 -6.35
N ALA A 32 -40.72 -13.52 -6.21
CA ALA A 32 -40.73 -12.19 -6.82
C ALA A 32 -39.62 -11.28 -6.25
N LEU A 33 -39.33 -11.33 -4.94
CA LEU A 33 -38.21 -10.63 -4.33
C LEU A 33 -36.85 -11.12 -4.86
N MET A 34 -36.71 -12.42 -5.14
CA MET A 34 -35.51 -13.00 -5.76
C MET A 34 -35.33 -12.56 -7.22
N PHE A 35 -36.43 -12.35 -7.97
CA PHE A 35 -36.39 -11.85 -9.35
C PHE A 35 -36.35 -10.31 -9.46
N CYS A 36 -36.75 -9.58 -8.41
CA CYS A 36 -36.71 -8.11 -8.36
C CYS A 36 -35.40 -7.53 -7.81
N LEU A 37 -34.48 -8.37 -7.32
CA LEU A 37 -33.10 -7.98 -7.03
C LEU A 37 -32.25 -8.35 -8.25
N PRO A 38 -31.88 -7.39 -9.13
CA PRO A 38 -30.96 -7.67 -10.21
C PRO A 38 -29.55 -7.77 -9.61
N VAL A 39 -29.26 -8.88 -8.92
CA VAL A 39 -27.88 -9.25 -8.65
C VAL A 39 -27.40 -9.88 -9.95
N GLY A 40 -26.75 -9.08 -10.78
CA GLY A 40 -26.16 -9.56 -12.02
C GLY A 40 -25.25 -10.76 -11.74
N GLY A 41 -25.25 -11.76 -12.63
CA GLY A 41 -24.38 -12.95 -12.50
C GLY A 41 -22.89 -12.60 -12.35
N ASP A 42 -22.49 -11.41 -12.81
CA ASP A 42 -21.15 -10.85 -12.65
C ASP A 42 -20.83 -10.43 -11.21
N ASP A 43 -21.82 -10.00 -10.42
CA ASP A 43 -21.60 -9.66 -9.02
C ASP A 43 -21.40 -10.91 -8.16
N LEU A 44 -22.13 -11.99 -8.45
CA LEU A 44 -21.92 -13.29 -7.78
C LEU A 44 -20.55 -13.91 -8.09
N ARG A 45 -20.02 -13.73 -9.31
CA ARG A 45 -18.64 -14.15 -9.64
C ARG A 45 -17.60 -13.23 -9.01
N ALA A 46 -17.84 -11.92 -8.93
CA ALA A 46 -16.91 -10.99 -8.34
C ALA A 46 -16.73 -11.20 -6.81
N TYR A 47 -17.80 -11.53 -6.08
CA TYR A 47 -17.72 -11.93 -4.66
C TYR A 47 -16.86 -13.18 -4.42
N LYS A 48 -16.59 -13.98 -5.47
CA LYS A 48 -15.70 -15.14 -5.38
C LYS A 48 -14.23 -14.73 -5.26
N TYR A 49 -13.86 -13.54 -5.74
CA TYR A 49 -12.46 -13.12 -5.90
C TYR A 49 -12.08 -11.88 -5.07
N VAL A 50 -13.03 -11.00 -4.76
CA VAL A 50 -12.80 -9.80 -3.94
C VAL A 50 -13.49 -9.95 -2.59
N SER A 51 -12.73 -9.84 -1.50
CA SER A 51 -13.27 -9.94 -0.15
C SER A 51 -14.01 -8.65 0.26
N ARG A 52 -15.01 -8.75 1.14
CA ARG A 52 -15.67 -7.56 1.73
C ARG A 52 -14.69 -6.63 2.46
N ALA A 53 -13.59 -7.17 2.99
CA ALA A 53 -12.54 -6.36 3.61
C ALA A 53 -11.82 -5.51 2.56
N ARG A 54 -11.54 -6.08 1.37
CA ARG A 54 -10.98 -5.36 0.21
C ARG A 54 -11.94 -4.32 -0.34
N GLU A 55 -13.23 -4.63 -0.49
CA GLU A 55 -14.22 -3.63 -0.90
C GLU A 55 -14.23 -2.42 0.04
N ARG A 56 -14.28 -2.65 1.36
CA ARG A 56 -14.24 -1.57 2.36
C ARG A 56 -12.94 -0.77 2.31
N GLN A 57 -11.80 -1.42 2.10
CA GLN A 57 -10.52 -0.72 1.98
C GLN A 57 -10.42 0.07 0.69
N LEU A 58 -11.02 -0.41 -0.40
CA LEU A 58 -11.10 0.31 -1.67
C LEU A 58 -11.95 1.59 -1.54
N GLU A 59 -13.09 1.51 -0.86
CA GLU A 59 -13.93 2.68 -0.56
C GLU A 59 -13.19 3.68 0.34
N LYS A 60 -12.51 3.21 1.40
CA LYS A 60 -11.66 4.07 2.25
C LYS A 60 -10.53 4.73 1.47
N LEU A 61 -9.87 3.99 0.57
CA LEU A 61 -8.83 4.53 -0.31
C LEU A 61 -9.41 5.61 -1.24
N ALA A 62 -10.57 5.38 -1.84
CA ALA A 62 -11.23 6.34 -2.72
C ALA A 62 -11.61 7.64 -2.01
N ILE A 63 -12.17 7.54 -0.79
CA ILE A 63 -12.49 8.70 0.05
C ILE A 63 -11.21 9.49 0.35
N ARG A 64 -10.16 8.81 0.81
CA ARG A 64 -8.86 9.43 1.09
C ARG A 64 -8.25 10.11 -0.14
N ILE A 65 -8.32 9.47 -1.32
CA ILE A 65 -7.89 10.08 -2.59
C ILE A 65 -8.64 11.38 -2.83
N ASN A 66 -9.97 11.36 -2.76
CA ASN A 66 -10.78 12.56 -2.98
C ASN A 66 -10.50 13.68 -1.96
N GLU A 67 -10.16 13.34 -0.72
CA GLU A 67 -9.77 14.33 0.30
C GLU A 67 -8.34 14.88 0.10
N SER A 68 -7.47 14.13 -0.57
CA SER A 68 -6.06 14.47 -0.78
C SER A 68 -5.77 15.23 -2.07
N VAL A 69 -6.60 15.06 -3.11
CA VAL A 69 -6.42 15.74 -4.41
C VAL A 69 -7.20 17.04 -4.46
N ASN A 70 -6.70 18.04 -5.20
CA ASN A 70 -7.33 19.33 -5.40
C ASN A 70 -8.14 19.37 -6.70
N PRO A 71 -9.47 19.19 -6.66
CA PRO A 71 -10.30 19.16 -7.86
C PRO A 71 -10.37 20.50 -8.59
N ASN A 72 -9.93 21.60 -7.97
CA ASN A 72 -9.88 22.92 -8.61
C ASN A 72 -8.62 23.11 -9.47
N ARG A 73 -7.69 22.15 -9.45
CA ARG A 73 -6.49 22.15 -10.29
C ARG A 73 -6.67 21.15 -11.40
N TYR A 74 -6.46 21.61 -12.64
CA TYR A 74 -6.58 20.73 -13.78
C TYR A 74 -5.32 19.84 -13.88
N PRO A 75 -5.46 18.50 -13.83
CA PRO A 75 -4.32 17.56 -13.80
C PRO A 75 -3.36 17.73 -14.99
N CYS A 76 -3.88 18.16 -16.13
CA CYS A 76 -3.12 18.32 -17.37
C CYS A 76 -2.29 19.62 -17.41
N GLU A 77 -2.63 20.62 -16.59
CA GLU A 77 -1.85 21.86 -16.45
C GLU A 77 -0.79 21.73 -15.35
N SER A 78 -1.18 21.21 -14.19
CA SER A 78 -0.23 20.84 -13.14
C SER A 78 -0.75 19.65 -12.35
N PHE A 79 -0.15 18.49 -12.62
CA PHE A 79 -0.45 17.28 -11.89
C PHE A 79 0.02 17.35 -10.45
N TYR A 80 1.14 18.02 -10.19
CA TYR A 80 1.64 18.24 -8.84
C TYR A 80 0.62 19.03 -8.01
N ASP A 81 0.14 20.17 -8.52
CA ASP A 81 -0.86 20.94 -7.79
C ASP A 81 -2.16 20.15 -7.63
N TYR A 82 -2.51 19.29 -8.59
CA TYR A 82 -3.65 18.40 -8.44
C TYR A 82 -3.48 17.39 -7.30
N VAL A 83 -2.33 16.72 -7.15
CA VAL A 83 -2.16 15.62 -6.18
C VAL A 83 -1.49 16.01 -4.85
N CYS A 84 -0.85 17.18 -4.78
CA CYS A 84 -0.04 17.61 -3.63
C CYS A 84 -0.48 18.93 -2.98
N SER A 85 -1.53 19.61 -3.50
CA SER A 85 -2.00 20.89 -2.93
C SER A 85 -2.51 20.79 -1.49
N TYR A 86 -3.06 19.63 -1.10
CA TYR A 86 -3.52 19.41 0.26
C TYR A 86 -2.43 18.70 1.06
N SER A 87 -2.25 19.13 2.32
CA SER A 87 -1.15 18.73 3.21
C SER A 87 -1.26 17.29 3.76
N LYS A 88 -1.82 16.38 2.97
CA LYS A 88 -2.02 14.97 3.31
C LYS A 88 -1.62 14.11 2.11
N PRO A 89 -0.33 14.04 1.74
CA PRO A 89 0.10 12.96 0.86
C PRO A 89 -0.38 11.65 1.50
N LEU A 90 -1.15 10.84 0.75
CA LEU A 90 -1.75 9.63 1.29
C LEU A 90 -0.72 8.59 1.72
N PHE A 91 0.51 8.79 1.26
CA PHE A 91 1.63 7.96 1.57
C PHE A 91 2.93 8.63 1.13
N THR A 92 3.99 8.14 1.74
CA THR A 92 5.37 8.21 1.28
C THR A 92 5.91 6.79 1.43
N ILE A 93 6.94 6.38 0.68
CA ILE A 93 7.22 4.96 0.43
C ILE A 93 8.08 4.30 1.53
N LEU A 94 7.78 3.03 1.83
CA LEU A 94 8.56 2.08 2.66
C LEU A 94 8.87 2.57 4.08
N GLY A 95 8.00 2.23 5.04
CA GLY A 95 8.28 2.42 6.47
C GLY A 95 7.66 3.68 7.11
N HIS A 96 6.64 4.26 6.47
CA HIS A 96 5.94 5.42 7.01
C HIS A 96 5.04 5.09 8.20
N LEU A 97 4.79 6.14 8.97
CA LEU A 97 3.93 6.16 10.14
C LEU A 97 2.49 5.73 9.77
N PRO A 98 1.98 4.61 10.34
CA PRO A 98 0.58 4.24 10.20
C PRO A 98 -0.37 5.37 10.62
N GLU A 99 -1.62 5.30 10.16
CA GLU A 99 -2.67 6.20 10.65
C GLU A 99 -2.80 6.10 12.18
N LEU A 100 -3.25 7.17 12.83
CA LEU A 100 -3.27 7.23 14.29
C LEU A 100 -4.09 6.07 14.89
N ASP A 101 -5.24 5.74 14.30
CA ASP A 101 -6.07 4.61 14.74
C ASP A 101 -5.32 3.27 14.64
N ASP A 102 -4.56 3.07 13.57
CA ASP A 102 -3.71 1.89 13.39
C ASP A 102 -2.56 1.87 14.42
N LEU A 103 -1.94 3.02 14.69
CA LEU A 103 -0.90 3.15 15.73
C LEU A 103 -1.43 2.81 17.12
N MET A 104 -2.58 3.37 17.49
CA MET A 104 -3.23 3.10 18.77
C MET A 104 -3.57 1.62 18.91
N LYS A 105 -4.09 1.01 17.84
CA LYS A 105 -4.39 -0.42 17.79
C LYS A 105 -3.14 -1.27 17.99
N LEU A 106 -2.08 -1.01 17.22
CA LEU A 106 -0.82 -1.76 17.31
C LEU A 106 -0.16 -1.60 18.68
N PHE A 107 -0.18 -0.39 19.25
CA PHE A 107 0.34 -0.13 20.59
C PHE A 107 -0.43 -0.94 21.64
N THR A 108 -1.77 -0.95 21.54
CA THR A 108 -2.63 -1.73 22.44
C THR A 108 -2.36 -3.23 22.32
N GLU A 109 -2.24 -3.75 21.11
CA GLU A 109 -1.91 -5.17 20.88
C GLU A 109 -0.54 -5.54 21.44
N LEU A 110 0.46 -4.68 21.24
CA LEU A 110 1.80 -4.89 21.79
C LEU A 110 1.78 -4.86 23.32
N GLN A 111 1.04 -3.93 23.93
CA GLN A 111 0.87 -3.83 25.38
C GLN A 111 0.19 -5.09 25.96
N GLN A 112 -0.83 -5.61 25.26
CA GLN A 112 -1.60 -6.79 25.68
C GLN A 112 -0.89 -8.11 25.32
N ASP A 113 0.18 -8.06 24.54
CA ASP A 113 0.90 -9.25 24.13
C ASP A 113 1.50 -9.98 25.35
N PRO A 114 1.27 -11.30 25.51
CA PRO A 114 1.73 -12.05 26.68
C PRO A 114 3.25 -12.24 26.70
N GLU A 115 3.94 -12.08 25.56
CA GLU A 115 5.40 -12.21 25.50
C GLU A 115 6.05 -11.06 26.27
N LYS A 116 6.87 -11.39 27.28
CA LYS A 116 7.58 -10.40 28.10
C LYS A 116 9.02 -10.26 27.62
N PHE A 117 9.41 -9.04 27.29
CA PHE A 117 10.76 -8.72 26.83
C PHE A 117 11.10 -7.26 27.15
N SER A 118 12.34 -6.98 27.52
CA SER A 118 12.74 -5.73 28.20
C SER A 118 12.51 -4.48 27.35
N ALA A 119 12.65 -4.59 26.03
CA ALA A 119 12.40 -3.48 25.11
C ALA A 119 10.94 -2.99 25.18
N LYS A 120 9.99 -3.89 25.44
CA LYS A 120 8.57 -3.53 25.60
C LYS A 120 8.35 -2.65 26.83
N ASP A 121 8.99 -2.99 27.95
CA ASP A 121 8.88 -2.19 29.18
C ASP A 121 9.49 -0.80 28.97
N LYS A 122 10.66 -0.72 28.30
CA LYS A 122 11.31 0.54 27.91
C LYS A 122 10.44 1.43 27.01
N MET A 123 9.71 0.82 26.08
CA MET A 123 8.75 1.52 25.22
C MET A 123 7.59 2.10 26.05
N LEU A 124 7.06 1.34 27.01
CA LEU A 124 5.99 1.82 27.89
C LEU A 124 6.47 2.97 28.78
N ASP A 125 7.67 2.87 29.35
CA ASP A 125 8.30 3.96 30.13
C ASP A 125 8.47 5.23 29.29
N PHE A 126 8.89 5.08 28.02
CA PHE A 126 8.95 6.21 27.09
C PHE A 126 7.58 6.86 26.90
N PHE A 127 6.56 6.07 26.59
CA PHE A 127 5.20 6.57 26.33
C PHE A 127 4.63 7.30 27.56
N VAL A 128 4.79 6.74 28.77
CA VAL A 128 4.42 7.39 30.02
C VAL A 128 5.16 8.73 30.19
N SER A 129 6.48 8.74 29.96
CA SER A 129 7.26 9.98 30.06
C SER A 129 6.81 11.03 29.04
N CYS A 130 6.48 10.61 27.81
CA CYS A 130 6.03 11.50 26.74
C CYS A 130 4.70 12.15 27.07
N THR A 131 3.72 11.36 27.52
CA THR A 131 2.37 11.85 27.87
C THR A 131 2.37 12.85 29.02
N SER A 132 3.45 12.92 29.81
CA SER A 132 3.67 13.98 30.81
C SER A 132 4.07 15.35 30.21
N LYS A 133 4.40 15.40 28.92
CA LYS A 133 4.94 16.60 28.23
C LYS A 133 4.26 16.96 26.91
N LYS A 134 3.69 15.99 26.20
CA LYS A 134 3.11 16.16 24.86
C LYS A 134 1.70 15.63 24.79
N TRP A 135 1.00 15.99 23.71
CA TRP A 135 -0.34 15.46 23.43
C TRP A 135 -0.27 13.96 23.18
N LEU A 136 -1.36 13.27 23.49
CA LEU A 136 -1.45 11.82 23.36
C LEU A 136 -1.13 11.34 21.93
N GLU A 137 -1.62 12.08 20.92
CA GLU A 137 -1.36 11.76 19.51
C GLU A 137 0.12 11.84 19.17
N ASP A 138 0.81 12.91 19.59
CA ASP A 138 2.26 13.08 19.39
C ASP A 138 3.04 11.93 20.05
N CYS A 139 2.60 11.47 21.22
CA CYS A 139 3.24 10.37 21.92
C CYS A 139 3.06 9.02 21.24
N TYR A 140 1.91 8.74 20.61
CA TYR A 140 1.79 7.55 19.77
C TYR A 140 2.76 7.60 18.59
N ARG A 141 2.88 8.76 17.93
CA ARG A 141 3.76 8.95 16.78
C ARG A 141 5.23 8.81 17.16
N GLU A 142 5.66 9.48 18.23
CA GLU A 142 7.05 9.41 18.68
C GLU A 142 7.42 8.03 19.22
N THR A 143 6.54 7.38 19.97
CA THR A 143 6.80 6.03 20.44
C THR A 143 6.95 5.07 19.26
N PHE A 144 6.10 5.21 18.24
CA PHE A 144 6.27 4.45 17.01
C PHE A 144 7.61 4.72 16.33
N GLU A 145 8.02 5.98 16.20
CA GLU A 145 9.29 6.29 15.53
C GLU A 145 10.52 5.75 16.28
N TYR A 146 10.54 5.84 17.61
CA TYR A 146 11.69 5.35 18.40
C TYR A 146 11.70 3.83 18.63
N PHE A 147 10.53 3.18 18.63
CA PHE A 147 10.39 1.74 18.91
C PHE A 147 9.79 0.97 17.72
N LYS A 148 9.92 1.50 16.51
CA LYS A 148 9.41 0.93 15.25
C LYS A 148 9.63 -0.58 15.12
N PRO A 149 10.80 -1.16 15.49
CA PRO A 149 11.02 -2.61 15.47
C PRO A 149 10.02 -3.43 16.32
N LEU A 150 9.55 -2.91 17.45
CA LEU A 150 8.56 -3.59 18.30
C LEU A 150 7.19 -3.63 17.61
N PHE A 151 6.84 -2.57 16.87
CA PHE A 151 5.65 -2.56 16.03
C PHE A 151 5.81 -3.55 14.87
N GLY A 152 6.99 -3.66 14.28
CA GLY A 152 7.30 -4.70 13.29
C GLY A 152 7.12 -6.13 13.85
N TYR A 153 7.52 -6.38 15.10
CA TYR A 153 7.28 -7.66 15.78
C TYR A 153 5.79 -7.99 15.86
N ILE A 154 4.97 -7.10 16.44
CA ILE A 154 3.54 -7.39 16.61
C ILE A 154 2.83 -7.49 15.25
N ILE A 155 3.28 -6.72 14.25
CA ILE A 155 2.80 -6.82 12.87
C ILE A 155 3.06 -8.21 12.28
N THR A 156 4.31 -8.65 12.33
CA THR A 156 4.71 -9.93 11.74
C THR A 156 4.11 -11.12 12.47
N LYS A 157 3.87 -10.98 13.78
CA LYS A 157 3.18 -11.97 14.60
C LYS A 157 1.69 -12.09 14.28
N ASN A 158 0.98 -10.97 14.16
CA ASN A 158 -0.48 -10.98 14.13
C ASN A 158 -1.09 -10.85 12.71
N TYR A 159 -0.35 -10.28 11.76
CA TYR A 159 -0.92 -9.86 10.47
C TYR A 159 -0.24 -10.45 9.24
N VAL A 160 0.99 -10.94 9.37
CA VAL A 160 1.72 -11.54 8.26
C VAL A 160 1.60 -13.06 8.37
N GLY A 161 0.55 -13.62 7.75
CA GLY A 161 0.24 -15.06 7.77
C GLY A 161 0.44 -15.75 6.41
N SER A 162 0.64 -17.07 6.42
CA SER A 162 0.93 -17.91 5.22
C SER A 162 -0.13 -17.87 4.13
N ASN A 163 -1.36 -17.51 4.51
CA ASN A 163 -2.49 -17.42 3.59
C ASN A 163 -2.95 -15.98 3.35
N SER A 164 -2.23 -14.95 3.84
CA SER A 164 -2.63 -13.58 3.59
C SER A 164 -2.45 -13.23 2.11
N GLU A 165 -3.42 -12.52 1.54
CA GLU A 165 -3.40 -12.14 0.13
C GLU A 165 -2.26 -11.15 -0.14
N GLU A 166 -2.00 -10.27 0.83
CA GLU A 166 -0.95 -9.26 0.82
C GLU A 166 0.43 -9.89 0.68
N HIS A 167 0.72 -10.91 1.50
CA HIS A 167 2.00 -11.60 1.47
C HIS A 167 2.20 -12.31 0.13
N ARG A 168 1.15 -12.95 -0.40
CA ARG A 168 1.20 -13.60 -1.72
C ARG A 168 1.43 -12.58 -2.84
N ASN A 169 0.67 -11.48 -2.85
CA ASN A 169 0.82 -10.42 -3.85
C ASN A 169 2.23 -9.81 -3.80
N PHE A 170 2.75 -9.59 -2.59
CA PHE A 170 4.11 -9.11 -2.37
C PHE A 170 5.18 -10.05 -2.93
N VAL A 171 5.16 -11.32 -2.55
CA VAL A 171 6.13 -12.32 -3.04
C VAL A 171 6.03 -12.48 -4.55
N GLN A 172 4.81 -12.54 -5.10
CA GLN A 172 4.58 -12.65 -6.54
C GLN A 172 5.12 -11.44 -7.31
N LEU A 173 4.94 -10.23 -6.79
CA LEU A 173 5.50 -9.01 -7.38
C LEU A 173 7.02 -9.04 -7.37
N LEU A 174 7.62 -9.47 -6.26
CA LEU A 174 9.08 -9.57 -6.14
C LEU A 174 9.65 -10.65 -7.08
N ASP A 175 8.99 -11.79 -7.20
CA ASP A 175 9.36 -12.87 -8.13
C ASP A 175 9.27 -12.41 -9.59
N THR A 176 8.15 -11.77 -9.94
CA THR A 176 7.94 -11.24 -11.29
C THR A 176 8.96 -10.16 -11.63
N PHE A 177 9.25 -9.27 -10.67
CA PHE A 177 10.28 -8.26 -10.80
C PHE A 177 11.65 -8.89 -11.03
N LEU A 178 12.07 -9.85 -10.20
CA LEU A 178 13.37 -10.52 -10.34
C LEU A 178 13.53 -11.21 -11.69
N LEU A 179 12.47 -11.85 -12.19
CA LEU A 179 12.45 -12.50 -13.50
C LEU A 179 12.60 -11.49 -14.64
N LYS A 180 11.90 -10.35 -14.59
CA LYS A 180 11.99 -9.29 -15.59
C LYS A 180 13.33 -8.55 -15.51
N ALA A 181 13.77 -8.22 -14.31
CA ALA A 181 15.06 -7.58 -14.07
C ALA A 181 16.22 -8.43 -14.62
N ALA A 182 16.14 -9.77 -14.52
CA ALA A 182 17.13 -10.67 -15.12
C ALA A 182 17.25 -10.57 -16.66
N GLN A 183 16.26 -10.00 -17.34
CA GLN A 183 16.31 -9.74 -18.79
C GLN A 183 17.01 -8.41 -19.11
N THR A 184 17.23 -7.54 -18.12
CA THR A 184 17.97 -6.28 -18.31
C THR A 184 19.48 -6.54 -18.37
N HIS A 185 20.19 -5.77 -19.19
CA HIS A 185 21.63 -5.90 -19.35
C HIS A 185 22.33 -5.68 -18.00
N ASN A 186 23.27 -6.57 -17.65
CA ASN A 186 24.07 -6.55 -16.41
C ASN A 186 23.34 -6.82 -15.08
N PHE A 187 22.05 -7.15 -15.06
CA PHE A 187 21.37 -7.51 -13.80
C PHE A 187 22.04 -8.69 -13.08
N MET A 188 22.56 -9.65 -13.84
CA MET A 188 23.21 -10.85 -13.28
C MET A 188 24.45 -10.53 -12.44
N HIS A 189 25.12 -9.41 -12.72
CA HIS A 189 26.29 -8.92 -11.99
C HIS A 189 25.96 -7.77 -11.03
N HIS A 190 24.69 -7.41 -10.92
CA HIS A 190 24.25 -6.24 -10.18
C HIS A 190 24.31 -6.46 -8.65
N PRO A 191 24.83 -5.51 -7.85
CA PRO A 191 24.97 -5.68 -6.40
C PRO A 191 23.61 -5.81 -5.69
N ILE A 192 22.54 -5.22 -6.24
CA ILE A 192 21.18 -5.36 -5.71
C ILE A 192 20.62 -6.79 -5.80
N ARG A 193 21.12 -7.60 -6.75
CA ARG A 193 20.55 -8.92 -7.06
C ARG A 193 20.56 -9.81 -5.84
N HIS A 194 21.71 -9.91 -5.18
CA HIS A 194 21.84 -10.74 -3.97
C HIS A 194 20.91 -10.22 -2.87
N ARG A 195 20.81 -8.90 -2.66
CA ARG A 195 19.92 -8.31 -1.66
C ARG A 195 18.46 -8.66 -1.92
N LEU A 196 17.99 -8.53 -3.16
CA LEU A 196 16.61 -8.87 -3.52
C LEU A 196 16.33 -10.38 -3.48
N GLN A 197 17.30 -11.22 -3.83
CA GLN A 197 17.19 -12.67 -3.66
C GLN A 197 17.12 -13.08 -2.19
N THR A 198 17.98 -12.50 -1.34
CA THR A 198 17.91 -12.70 0.11
C THR A 198 16.56 -12.24 0.64
N LEU A 199 16.06 -11.09 0.19
CA LEU A 199 14.75 -10.59 0.58
C LEU A 199 13.64 -11.57 0.17
N ARG A 200 13.66 -12.05 -1.08
CA ARG A 200 12.73 -13.06 -1.57
C ARG A 200 12.73 -14.31 -0.69
N GLU A 201 13.91 -14.86 -0.40
CA GLU A 201 14.00 -16.07 0.44
C GLU A 201 13.53 -15.81 1.87
N LYS A 202 13.86 -14.64 2.45
CA LYS A 202 13.40 -14.27 3.80
C LYS A 202 11.88 -14.19 3.87
N PHE A 203 11.24 -13.57 2.88
CA PHE A 203 9.79 -13.41 2.80
C PHE A 203 9.08 -14.54 2.04
N ARG A 204 9.79 -15.63 1.72
CA ARG A 204 9.17 -16.77 1.01
C ARG A 204 8.09 -17.43 1.84
N LEU A 205 8.32 -17.52 3.15
CA LEU A 205 7.37 -18.00 4.13
C LEU A 205 7.19 -16.93 5.19
N PRO A 206 5.94 -16.57 5.52
CA PRO A 206 5.70 -15.61 6.58
C PRO A 206 6.08 -16.21 7.92
N GLN A 207 6.73 -15.37 8.72
CA GLN A 207 7.25 -15.71 10.03
C GLN A 207 7.41 -14.42 10.84
N ILE A 208 7.70 -14.56 12.12
CA ILE A 208 8.12 -13.45 12.97
C ILE A 208 9.56 -13.08 12.61
N TYR A 209 9.72 -12.01 11.84
CA TYR A 209 11.03 -11.54 11.35
C TYR A 209 11.85 -10.80 12.40
N LEU A 210 11.21 -10.34 13.48
CA LEU A 210 11.79 -9.51 14.53
C LEU A 210 11.53 -10.19 15.86
N ARG A 211 12.54 -10.81 16.49
CA ARG A 211 12.29 -11.70 17.63
C ARG A 211 12.42 -10.96 18.97
N PRO A 212 11.64 -11.34 20.01
CA PRO A 212 11.69 -10.68 21.32
C PRO A 212 13.08 -10.58 21.96
N HIS A 213 13.92 -11.61 21.81
CA HIS A 213 15.28 -11.61 22.35
C HIS A 213 16.21 -10.65 21.59
N GLU A 214 16.15 -10.64 20.25
CA GLU A 214 16.90 -9.70 19.41
C GLU A 214 16.49 -8.25 19.71
N LEU A 215 15.19 -8.01 19.91
CA LEU A 215 14.69 -6.70 20.33
C LEU A 215 15.14 -6.35 21.76
N SER A 216 15.25 -7.31 22.68
CA SER A 216 15.76 -7.02 24.02
C SER A 216 17.24 -6.64 24.00
N GLU A 217 18.03 -7.33 23.17
CA GLU A 217 19.46 -7.07 22.96
C GLU A 217 19.68 -5.69 22.31
N GLU A 218 18.94 -5.38 21.24
CA GLU A 218 18.99 -4.07 20.55
C GLU A 218 18.83 -2.91 21.56
N TYR A 219 17.82 -3.00 22.43
CA TYR A 219 17.52 -1.92 23.38
C TYR A 219 18.21 -2.11 24.74
N GLU A 220 19.08 -3.12 24.95
CA GLU A 220 19.60 -3.49 26.26
C GLU A 220 20.31 -2.32 26.96
N SER A 221 21.17 -1.61 26.23
CA SER A 221 21.98 -0.50 26.74
C SER A 221 21.19 0.78 27.05
N LEU A 222 19.94 0.88 26.60
CA LEU A 222 19.12 2.08 26.80
C LEU A 222 18.57 2.15 28.22
N MET A 223 18.91 3.22 28.94
CA MET A 223 18.25 3.54 30.20
C MET A 223 17.05 4.45 29.94
N MET A 224 15.89 4.05 30.44
CA MET A 224 14.62 4.77 30.30
C MET A 224 14.12 5.22 31.67
N TYR A 225 13.63 6.45 31.73
CA TYR A 225 13.18 7.12 32.94
C TYR A 225 11.73 7.57 32.76
N PRO A 226 10.73 6.90 33.36
CA PRO A 226 9.32 7.27 33.24
C PRO A 226 9.03 8.74 33.57
N GLU A 227 9.84 9.34 34.45
CA GLU A 227 9.75 10.71 34.91
C GLU A 227 10.43 11.74 33.99
N SER A 228 11.24 11.31 33.01
CA SER A 228 12.12 12.23 32.27
C SER A 228 12.13 12.05 30.75
N TYR A 229 11.13 12.64 30.09
CA TYR A 229 11.02 12.67 28.63
C TYR A 229 12.29 13.19 27.92
N LYS A 230 12.90 14.29 28.41
CA LYS A 230 14.08 14.88 27.75
C LYS A 230 15.30 13.95 27.77
N HIS A 231 15.53 13.24 28.87
CA HIS A 231 16.62 12.27 28.96
C HIS A 231 16.35 11.08 28.04
N ASN A 232 15.11 10.59 28.01
CA ASN A 232 14.73 9.48 27.14
C ASN A 232 14.93 9.82 25.66
N VAL A 233 14.46 10.98 25.20
CA VAL A 233 14.67 11.43 23.81
C VAL A 233 16.16 11.50 23.49
N ARG A 234 16.99 12.05 24.38
CA ARG A 234 18.43 12.12 24.17
C ARG A 234 19.07 10.73 24.06
N ASN A 235 18.68 9.81 24.95
CA ASN A 235 19.21 8.44 24.95
C ASN A 235 18.79 7.70 23.67
N LEU A 236 17.53 7.83 23.25
CA LEU A 236 16.99 7.22 22.04
C LEU A 236 17.66 7.78 20.78
N GLU A 237 17.84 9.10 20.68
CA GLU A 237 18.59 9.72 19.58
C GLU A 237 20.04 9.24 19.49
N LEU A 238 20.71 9.08 20.63
CA LEU A 238 22.07 8.53 20.67
C LEU A 238 22.11 7.07 20.25
N HIS A 239 21.15 6.26 20.71
CA HIS A 239 21.04 4.85 20.33
C HIS A 239 20.79 4.69 18.83
N ARG A 240 19.81 5.41 18.26
CA ARG A 240 19.53 5.39 16.82
C ARG A 240 20.80 5.65 16.01
N ARG A 241 21.54 6.71 16.33
CA ARG A 241 22.72 7.13 15.55
C ARG A 241 23.92 6.18 15.64
N ARG A 242 24.06 5.42 16.72
CA ARG A 242 25.31 4.70 17.02
C ARG A 242 25.15 3.19 17.11
N ASN A 243 24.01 2.75 17.62
CA ASN A 243 23.84 1.39 18.11
C ASN A 243 22.68 0.65 17.44
N SER A 244 21.79 1.34 16.72
CA SER A 244 20.61 0.68 16.19
C SER A 244 20.90 -0.11 14.92
N SER A 245 20.61 -1.41 14.95
CA SER A 245 20.68 -2.28 13.78
C SER A 245 19.56 -1.99 12.77
N TYR A 246 18.51 -1.29 13.18
CA TYR A 246 17.33 -1.00 12.36
C TYR A 246 17.38 0.33 11.61
N GLU A 247 18.48 1.08 11.68
CA GLU A 247 18.65 2.31 10.88
C GLU A 247 19.16 2.03 9.46
N LEU A 248 19.95 0.96 9.26
CA LEU A 248 20.52 0.59 7.98
C LEU A 248 20.59 -0.94 7.83
N GLY A 249 20.79 -1.42 6.60
CA GLY A 249 21.06 -2.85 6.37
C GLY A 249 19.80 -3.74 6.27
N VAL A 250 19.96 -5.01 6.61
CA VAL A 250 18.97 -6.05 6.33
C VAL A 250 17.79 -5.96 7.31
N GLU A 251 18.07 -5.60 8.55
CA GLU A 251 17.14 -5.42 9.66
C GLU A 251 16.20 -4.25 9.36
N ARG A 252 16.75 -3.10 8.95
CA ARG A 252 15.98 -1.97 8.42
C ARG A 252 15.06 -2.39 7.28
N THR A 253 15.63 -3.14 6.33
CA THR A 253 14.89 -3.62 5.16
C THR A 253 13.70 -4.49 5.61
N MET A 254 13.91 -5.50 6.46
CA MET A 254 12.84 -6.35 6.99
C MET A 254 11.74 -5.56 7.73
N LEU A 255 12.13 -4.53 8.48
CA LEU A 255 11.20 -3.66 9.18
C LEU A 255 10.32 -2.86 8.21
N ASP A 256 10.94 -2.19 7.23
CA ASP A 256 10.22 -1.39 6.22
C ASP A 256 9.22 -2.25 5.45
N TRP A 257 9.59 -3.49 5.12
CA TRP A 257 8.71 -4.44 4.45
C TRP A 257 7.56 -4.92 5.31
N SER A 258 7.83 -5.20 6.59
CA SER A 258 6.80 -5.62 7.53
C SER A 258 5.74 -4.54 7.69
N LEU A 259 6.17 -3.28 7.79
CA LEU A 259 5.28 -2.11 7.82
C LEU A 259 4.50 -1.96 6.53
N TYR A 260 5.17 -2.09 5.38
CA TYR A 260 4.52 -2.01 4.08
C TYR A 260 3.41 -3.07 3.94
N LEU A 261 3.69 -4.33 4.31
CA LEU A 261 2.69 -5.41 4.27
C LEU A 261 1.48 -5.14 5.16
N TYR A 262 1.68 -4.51 6.32
CA TYR A 262 0.59 -4.10 7.20
C TYR A 262 -0.26 -2.98 6.57
N GLN A 263 0.39 -1.99 5.96
CA GLN A 263 -0.28 -0.84 5.33
C GLN A 263 -0.98 -1.23 4.03
N SER A 264 -0.49 -2.24 3.32
CA SER A 264 -1.05 -2.71 2.05
C SER A 264 -2.20 -3.71 2.21
N ARG A 265 -2.69 -3.92 3.45
CA ARG A 265 -3.78 -4.88 3.74
C ARG A 265 -5.05 -4.58 2.98
N ASN A 266 -5.48 -5.57 2.20
CA ASN A 266 -6.61 -5.55 1.30
C ASN A 266 -6.57 -4.40 0.27
N MET A 267 -5.39 -3.88 -0.06
CA MET A 267 -5.25 -2.87 -1.11
C MET A 267 -5.32 -3.49 -2.51
N PRO A 268 -5.82 -2.76 -3.52
CA PRO A 268 -5.86 -3.23 -4.91
C PRO A 268 -4.47 -3.30 -5.54
N MET A 269 -4.30 -4.01 -6.66
CA MET A 269 -3.00 -4.02 -7.37
C MET A 269 -2.60 -2.63 -7.92
N SER A 270 -3.57 -1.76 -8.19
CA SER A 270 -3.35 -0.34 -8.49
C SER A 270 -2.68 0.43 -7.35
N TYR A 271 -2.62 -0.13 -6.14
CA TYR A 271 -1.80 0.38 -5.03
C TYR A 271 -0.37 -0.18 -5.07
N TYR A 272 -0.20 -1.49 -5.27
CA TYR A 272 1.13 -2.11 -5.18
C TYR A 272 2.10 -1.67 -6.29
N TYR A 273 1.63 -1.52 -7.53
CA TYR A 273 2.53 -1.16 -8.62
C TYR A 273 3.16 0.25 -8.49
N PRO A 274 2.39 1.32 -8.20
CA PRO A 274 2.94 2.67 -8.08
C PRO A 274 3.63 2.96 -6.74
N THR A 275 3.49 2.08 -5.73
CA THR A 275 4.09 2.30 -4.39
C THR A 275 5.24 1.34 -4.07
N LEU A 276 5.23 0.13 -4.64
CA LEU A 276 6.26 -0.88 -4.43
C LEU A 276 7.03 -1.19 -5.72
N ASN A 277 6.36 -1.67 -6.76
CA ASN A 277 7.04 -2.16 -7.96
C ASN A 277 7.92 -1.09 -8.61
N VAL A 278 7.41 0.15 -8.66
CA VAL A 278 8.19 1.27 -9.18
C VAL A 278 9.46 1.55 -8.37
N HIS A 279 9.47 1.32 -7.05
CA HIS A 279 10.66 1.49 -6.22
C HIS A 279 11.68 0.40 -6.41
N LEU A 280 11.25 -0.83 -6.69
CA LEU A 280 12.16 -1.90 -7.09
C LEU A 280 12.90 -1.52 -8.38
N TRP A 281 12.17 -0.97 -9.37
CA TRP A 281 12.78 -0.47 -10.60
C TRP A 281 13.67 0.76 -10.36
N MET A 282 13.24 1.72 -9.55
CA MET A 282 14.08 2.87 -9.19
C MET A 282 15.38 2.42 -8.53
N THR A 283 15.35 1.44 -7.63
CA THR A 283 16.56 0.98 -6.93
C THR A 283 17.54 0.29 -7.88
N LEU A 284 17.01 -0.50 -8.82
CA LEU A 284 17.81 -1.09 -9.89
C LEU A 284 18.45 -0.01 -10.77
N TYR A 285 17.64 0.87 -11.35
CA TYR A 285 18.12 1.89 -12.29
C TYR A 285 19.00 2.94 -11.62
N ASN A 286 18.75 3.30 -10.36
CA ASN A 286 19.60 4.24 -9.63
C ASN A 286 21.04 3.74 -9.51
N THR A 287 21.24 2.41 -9.48
CA THR A 287 22.59 1.85 -9.48
C THR A 287 23.12 1.75 -10.92
N THR A 288 22.35 1.20 -11.87
CA THR A 288 22.85 0.98 -13.24
C THR A 288 23.07 2.27 -14.04
N GLU A 289 22.26 3.30 -13.84
CA GLU A 289 22.36 4.55 -14.60
C GLU A 289 23.50 5.44 -14.08
N ARG A 290 23.91 5.28 -12.82
CA ARG A 290 25.09 5.96 -12.25
C ARG A 290 26.40 5.40 -12.80
N ASP A 291 26.42 4.13 -13.20
CA ASP A 291 27.59 3.46 -13.75
C ASP A 291 27.78 3.72 -15.27
N ARG A 292 26.85 4.45 -15.93
CA ARG A 292 26.92 4.74 -17.38
C ARG A 292 27.89 5.88 -17.70
N GLU A 293 28.41 5.85 -18.93
CA GLU A 293 29.28 6.93 -19.43
C GLU A 293 28.57 8.30 -19.44
N PRO A 294 29.19 9.36 -18.88
CA PRO A 294 28.59 10.69 -18.77
C PRO A 294 28.08 11.30 -20.09
N LYS A 295 28.74 10.98 -21.22
CA LYS A 295 28.34 11.48 -22.55
C LYS A 295 26.93 11.03 -22.95
N ARG A 296 26.60 9.76 -22.70
CA ARG A 296 25.28 9.20 -23.04
C ARG A 296 24.16 9.78 -22.18
N VAL A 297 24.47 10.10 -20.92
CA VAL A 297 23.52 10.78 -20.02
C VAL A 297 23.22 12.20 -20.50
N HIS A 298 24.23 12.90 -21.04
CA HIS A 298 24.05 14.24 -21.61
C HIS A 298 23.16 14.24 -22.86
N GLU A 299 23.44 13.36 -23.82
CA GLU A 299 22.63 13.21 -25.04
C GLU A 299 21.16 12.89 -24.73
N LEU A 300 20.92 12.01 -23.75
CA LEU A 300 19.56 11.67 -23.32
C LEU A 300 18.88 12.83 -22.59
N ALA A 301 19.61 13.62 -21.79
CA ALA A 301 19.07 14.80 -21.12
C ALA A 301 18.63 15.89 -22.12
N GLU A 302 19.42 16.11 -23.17
CA GLU A 302 19.06 16.99 -24.28
C GLU A 302 17.83 16.46 -25.04
N CYS A 303 17.80 15.15 -25.32
CA CYS A 303 16.64 14.51 -25.96
C CYS A 303 15.36 14.65 -25.13
N LEU A 304 15.46 14.51 -23.80
CA LEU A 304 14.34 14.65 -22.87
C LEU A 304 13.90 16.11 -22.68
N LYS A 305 14.66 17.08 -23.18
CA LYS A 305 14.46 18.53 -22.99
C LYS A 305 14.33 18.87 -21.50
N LEU A 306 15.23 18.34 -20.69
CA LEU A 306 15.25 18.65 -19.26
C LEU A 306 15.46 20.16 -19.04
N PRO A 307 14.95 20.73 -17.94
CA PRO A 307 15.10 22.16 -17.68
C PRO A 307 16.57 22.58 -17.49
N PRO A 308 16.91 23.87 -17.69
CA PRO A 308 18.26 24.42 -17.60
C PRO A 308 19.05 23.99 -16.34
N TYR A 309 18.40 23.93 -15.17
CA TYR A 309 19.07 23.53 -13.92
C TYR A 309 19.51 22.05 -13.94
N ALA A 310 18.79 21.17 -14.64
CA ALA A 310 19.21 19.80 -14.84
C ALA A 310 20.43 19.71 -15.77
N HIS A 311 20.69 20.75 -16.57
CA HIS A 311 21.94 20.83 -17.34
C HIS A 311 23.16 21.22 -16.50
N VAL A 312 22.96 21.74 -15.28
CA VAL A 312 24.04 22.09 -14.35
C VAL A 312 24.31 20.97 -13.35
N LEU A 313 23.29 20.15 -13.04
CA LEU A 313 23.36 19.09 -12.05
C LEU A 313 23.29 17.71 -12.73
N ASP A 314 24.45 17.05 -12.88
CA ASP A 314 24.52 15.67 -13.41
C ASP A 314 23.59 14.71 -12.67
N GLU A 315 23.48 14.89 -11.35
CA GLU A 315 22.57 14.14 -10.49
C GLU A 315 21.11 14.24 -10.93
N ALA A 316 20.65 15.43 -11.32
CA ALA A 316 19.27 15.63 -11.78
C ALA A 316 18.98 14.90 -13.11
N ARG A 317 19.99 14.81 -14.00
CA ARG A 317 19.88 14.07 -15.27
C ARG A 317 19.76 12.57 -15.02
N VAL A 318 20.62 12.04 -14.16
CA VAL A 318 20.61 10.61 -13.80
C VAL A 318 19.28 10.27 -13.15
N LEU A 319 18.81 11.08 -12.19
CA LEU A 319 17.51 10.87 -11.57
C LEU A 319 16.38 10.90 -12.60
N ALA A 320 16.34 11.86 -13.52
CA ALA A 320 15.32 11.91 -14.58
C ALA A 320 15.25 10.60 -15.38
N LEU A 321 16.40 10.02 -15.75
CA LEU A 321 16.46 8.74 -16.44
C LEU A 321 15.96 7.57 -15.57
N VAL A 322 16.39 7.54 -14.31
CA VAL A 322 15.98 6.51 -13.34
C VAL A 322 14.47 6.52 -13.18
N TYR A 323 13.86 7.68 -12.95
CA TYR A 323 12.42 7.82 -12.73
C TYR A 323 11.61 7.54 -14.01
N LEU A 324 12.09 8.01 -15.16
CA LEU A 324 11.47 7.70 -16.45
C LEU A 324 11.41 6.19 -16.69
N LYS A 325 12.55 5.50 -16.57
CA LYS A 325 12.63 4.04 -16.76
C LYS A 325 11.81 3.29 -15.74
N ALA A 326 11.88 3.70 -14.49
CA ALA A 326 11.16 3.04 -13.41
C ALA A 326 9.65 3.13 -13.62
N PHE A 327 9.13 4.32 -13.96
CA PHE A 327 7.72 4.49 -14.28
C PHE A 327 7.31 3.64 -15.48
N GLN A 328 8.07 3.70 -16.59
CA GLN A 328 7.73 2.95 -17.81
C GLN A 328 7.65 1.46 -17.55
N ASN A 329 8.63 0.89 -16.83
CA ASN A 329 8.61 -0.54 -16.49
C ASN A 329 7.47 -0.86 -15.51
N ALA A 330 7.22 -0.03 -14.50
CA ALA A 330 6.12 -0.26 -13.56
C ALA A 330 4.75 -0.19 -14.23
N TRP A 331 4.56 0.74 -15.17
CA TRP A 331 3.33 0.81 -15.97
C TRP A 331 3.18 -0.42 -16.85
N VAL A 332 4.22 -0.81 -17.58
CA VAL A 332 4.20 -2.03 -18.42
C VAL A 332 3.89 -3.27 -17.57
N ASP A 333 4.47 -3.37 -16.38
CA ASP A 333 4.21 -4.45 -15.45
C ASP A 333 2.74 -4.49 -15.01
N TYR A 334 2.19 -3.33 -14.63
CA TYR A 334 0.79 -3.20 -14.25
C TYR A 334 -0.16 -3.49 -15.42
N SER A 335 0.06 -2.91 -16.60
CA SER A 335 -0.74 -3.18 -17.80
C SER A 335 -0.66 -4.63 -18.22
N THR A 336 0.48 -5.30 -18.02
CA THR A 336 0.62 -6.74 -18.29
C THR A 336 -0.19 -7.58 -17.32
N TRP A 337 -0.29 -7.17 -16.06
CA TRP A 337 -1.13 -7.84 -15.06
C TRP A 337 -2.63 -7.76 -15.42
N LEU A 338 -3.04 -6.70 -16.11
CA LEU A 338 -4.40 -6.48 -16.62
C LEU A 338 -4.74 -7.28 -17.88
N LYS A 339 -3.76 -7.85 -18.61
CA LYS A 339 -4.04 -8.46 -19.91
C LYS A 339 -4.94 -9.71 -19.77
N PRO A 340 -6.04 -9.80 -20.54
CA PRO A 340 -7.01 -10.91 -20.45
C PRO A 340 -6.39 -12.30 -20.63
N GLU A 341 -5.34 -12.39 -21.45
CA GLU A 341 -4.66 -13.62 -21.83
C GLU A 341 -3.91 -14.30 -20.66
N ARG A 342 -3.61 -13.57 -19.57
CA ARG A 342 -2.85 -14.11 -18.43
C ARG A 342 -3.69 -14.53 -17.22
N ALA A 343 -4.92 -14.02 -17.06
CA ALA A 343 -5.88 -14.54 -16.09
C ALA A 343 -7.23 -13.83 -16.24
N SER A 344 -8.28 -14.56 -16.62
CA SER A 344 -9.67 -14.05 -16.58
C SER A 344 -10.02 -13.46 -15.21
N VAL A 345 -9.46 -14.03 -14.14
CA VAL A 345 -9.66 -13.60 -12.75
C VAL A 345 -9.15 -12.18 -12.47
N ASN A 346 -8.01 -11.78 -13.05
CA ASN A 346 -7.47 -10.43 -12.82
C ASN A 346 -8.36 -9.36 -13.46
N SER A 347 -8.90 -9.65 -14.65
CA SER A 347 -9.88 -8.78 -15.31
C SER A 347 -11.15 -8.68 -14.47
N ASP A 348 -11.67 -9.81 -13.97
CA ASP A 348 -12.87 -9.83 -13.11
C ASP A 348 -12.67 -8.98 -11.85
N ILE A 349 -11.51 -9.09 -11.19
CA ILE A 349 -11.14 -8.27 -10.02
C ILE A 349 -11.07 -6.80 -10.42
N TYR A 350 -10.34 -6.47 -11.48
CA TYR A 350 -10.14 -5.10 -11.95
C TYR A 350 -11.46 -4.41 -12.30
N ASP A 351 -12.35 -5.11 -13.01
CA ASP A 351 -13.65 -4.59 -13.41
C ASP A 351 -14.57 -4.40 -12.21
N HIS A 352 -14.56 -5.33 -11.25
CA HIS A 352 -15.32 -5.18 -10.01
C HIS A 352 -14.84 -3.99 -9.17
N GLU A 353 -13.53 -3.85 -8.99
CA GLU A 353 -12.94 -2.70 -8.30
C GLU A 353 -13.30 -1.38 -8.99
N ASN A 354 -13.26 -1.32 -10.32
CA ASN A 354 -13.67 -0.13 -11.07
C ASN A 354 -15.16 0.20 -10.88
N ARG A 355 -16.05 -0.79 -10.74
CA ARG A 355 -17.46 -0.53 -10.41
C ARG A 355 -17.61 0.19 -9.08
N ILE A 356 -16.81 -0.18 -8.06
CA ILE A 356 -16.81 0.49 -6.75
C ILE A 356 -16.22 1.90 -6.87
N LEU A 357 -15.04 2.02 -7.48
CA LEU A 357 -14.32 3.29 -7.65
C LEU A 357 -15.10 4.33 -8.47
N SER A 358 -15.91 3.89 -9.43
CA SER A 358 -16.70 4.77 -10.30
C SER A 358 -17.62 5.71 -9.53
N ARG A 359 -18.12 5.28 -8.36
CA ARG A 359 -18.95 6.09 -7.44
C ARG A 359 -18.22 7.35 -6.96
N PHE A 360 -16.89 7.33 -6.99
CA PHE A 360 -15.99 8.40 -6.57
C PHE A 360 -15.36 9.15 -7.75
N LYS A 361 -15.80 8.89 -9.00
CA LYS A 361 -15.17 9.37 -10.25
C LYS A 361 -13.72 8.91 -10.43
N LEU A 362 -13.38 7.79 -9.81
CA LEU A 362 -12.08 7.13 -9.90
C LEU A 362 -12.21 5.82 -10.70
N ASP A 363 -11.07 5.37 -11.21
CA ASP A 363 -10.85 4.02 -11.69
C ASP A 363 -9.45 3.59 -11.24
N ASN A 364 -9.12 2.32 -11.42
CA ASN A 364 -7.85 1.76 -11.01
C ASN A 364 -6.64 2.41 -11.70
N LYS A 365 -6.76 2.95 -12.93
CA LYS A 365 -5.67 3.70 -13.59
C LYS A 365 -5.47 5.07 -12.94
N LYS A 366 -6.54 5.80 -12.64
CA LYS A 366 -6.49 7.06 -11.88
C LYS A 366 -5.88 6.84 -10.50
N VAL A 367 -6.28 5.78 -9.80
CA VAL A 367 -5.66 5.39 -8.52
C VAL A 367 -4.15 5.18 -8.70
N PHE A 368 -3.73 4.44 -9.73
CA PHE A 368 -2.31 4.25 -10.03
C PHE A 368 -1.57 5.59 -10.18
N PHE A 369 -2.06 6.48 -11.04
CA PHE A 369 -1.36 7.73 -11.35
C PHE A 369 -1.38 8.73 -10.19
N ILE A 370 -2.50 8.84 -9.49
CA ILE A 370 -2.61 9.70 -8.30
C ILE A 370 -1.62 9.22 -7.26
N LEU A 371 -1.60 7.91 -6.98
CA LEU A 371 -0.65 7.37 -6.03
C LEU A 371 0.78 7.63 -6.51
N TYR A 372 1.10 7.24 -7.75
CA TYR A 372 2.42 7.49 -8.31
C TYR A 372 2.88 8.95 -8.16
N GLY A 373 2.00 9.92 -8.38
CA GLY A 373 2.30 11.34 -8.18
C GLY A 373 2.57 11.70 -6.72
N GLN A 374 1.74 11.20 -5.80
CA GLN A 374 1.84 11.52 -4.38
C GLN A 374 3.15 11.09 -3.72
N ASN A 375 3.85 10.08 -4.28
CA ASN A 375 5.22 9.72 -3.92
C ASN A 375 6.19 10.92 -3.86
N PHE A 376 5.89 11.97 -4.62
CA PHE A 376 6.82 13.04 -4.93
C PHE A 376 6.44 14.40 -4.35
N CYS A 377 5.38 14.46 -3.53
CA CYS A 377 4.89 15.73 -2.98
C CYS A 377 5.92 16.45 -2.10
N GLU A 378 6.81 15.73 -1.42
CA GLU A 378 7.81 16.34 -0.54
C GLU A 378 8.96 17.02 -1.28
N PHE A 379 9.16 16.71 -2.57
CA PHE A 379 10.29 17.24 -3.36
C PHE A 379 9.99 18.57 -4.05
N GLY A 380 8.74 19.06 -3.96
CA GLY A 380 8.33 20.30 -4.60
C GLY A 380 7.95 20.16 -6.08
N LYS A 381 7.17 21.14 -6.55
CA LYS A 381 6.55 21.15 -7.88
C LYS A 381 7.55 21.04 -9.02
N GLU A 382 8.64 21.80 -8.96
CA GLU A 382 9.58 21.92 -10.07
C GLU A 382 10.30 20.59 -10.36
N LEU A 383 10.77 19.90 -9.31
CA LEU A 383 11.39 18.58 -9.47
C LEU A 383 10.37 17.52 -9.87
N ALA A 384 9.19 17.50 -9.24
CA ALA A 384 8.16 16.52 -9.56
C ALA A 384 7.69 16.61 -11.02
N GLU A 385 7.34 17.81 -11.49
CA GLU A 385 6.78 18.01 -12.82
C GLU A 385 7.79 17.78 -13.95
N ASN A 386 9.08 18.08 -13.72
CA ASN A 386 10.11 18.05 -14.76
C ASN A 386 11.05 16.84 -14.70
N ILE A 387 11.05 16.07 -13.61
CA ILE A 387 11.93 14.92 -13.43
C ILE A 387 11.09 13.68 -13.16
N PHE A 388 10.29 13.69 -12.09
CA PHE A 388 9.61 12.48 -11.63
C PHE A 388 8.41 12.11 -12.50
N TYR A 389 7.65 13.09 -13.00
CA TYR A 389 6.45 12.85 -13.81
C TYR A 389 6.74 12.69 -15.31
N LEU A 390 8.01 12.70 -15.74
CA LEU A 390 8.35 12.62 -17.17
C LEU A 390 7.74 11.40 -17.85
N GLY A 391 7.90 10.21 -17.24
CA GLY A 391 7.36 8.97 -17.81
C GLY A 391 5.84 8.98 -17.86
N MET A 392 5.20 9.54 -16.84
CA MET A 392 3.76 9.67 -16.75
C MET A 392 3.19 10.64 -17.78
N LYS A 393 3.82 11.80 -17.99
CA LYS A 393 3.39 12.77 -19.00
C LYS A 393 3.55 12.26 -20.43
N GLN A 394 4.50 11.35 -20.66
CA GLN A 394 4.68 10.69 -21.95
C GLN A 394 3.75 9.49 -22.16
N ASN A 395 2.95 9.14 -21.15
CA ASN A 395 2.08 7.97 -21.16
C ASN A 395 0.69 8.32 -21.70
N ARG A 396 0.25 7.60 -22.73
CA ARG A 396 -1.06 7.82 -23.34
C ARG A 396 -2.23 7.49 -22.39
N ASP A 397 -2.10 6.43 -21.58
CA ASP A 397 -3.14 6.06 -20.62
C ASP A 397 -3.32 7.13 -19.54
N PHE A 398 -2.24 7.83 -19.14
CA PHE A 398 -2.34 8.99 -18.25
C PHE A 398 -3.20 10.10 -18.87
N ALA A 399 -2.90 10.46 -20.12
CA ALA A 399 -3.66 11.49 -20.83
C ALA A 399 -5.14 11.08 -20.98
N GLU A 400 -5.42 9.83 -21.32
CA GLU A 400 -6.79 9.30 -21.41
C GLU A 400 -7.50 9.28 -20.05
N SER A 401 -6.80 8.91 -18.97
CA SER A 401 -7.38 8.87 -17.62
C SER A 401 -7.80 10.24 -17.08
N PHE A 402 -7.13 11.33 -17.48
CA PHE A 402 -7.43 12.68 -17.00
C PHE A 402 -8.00 13.61 -18.09
N ASP A 403 -8.44 13.04 -19.21
CA ASP A 403 -8.98 13.77 -20.36
C ASP A 403 -8.03 14.88 -20.87
N CYS A 404 -6.73 14.61 -20.83
CA CYS A 404 -5.71 15.50 -21.35
C CYS A 404 -5.60 15.39 -22.87
N VAL A 405 -5.28 16.50 -23.54
CA VAL A 405 -4.90 16.45 -24.96
C VAL A 405 -3.54 15.75 -25.06
N PHE A 406 -3.55 14.48 -25.49
CA PHE A 406 -2.33 13.78 -25.82
C PHE A 406 -1.76 14.35 -27.10
N GLN A 407 -0.82 15.27 -26.98
CA GLN A 407 0.05 15.64 -28.10
C GLN A 407 1.23 14.67 -28.05
N PRO A 408 1.30 13.67 -28.95
CA PRO A 408 2.57 13.02 -29.18
C PRO A 408 3.48 14.14 -29.68
N GLU A 409 4.34 14.68 -28.82
CA GLU A 409 5.40 15.54 -29.34
C GLU A 409 6.09 14.76 -30.46
N PRO A 410 6.44 15.39 -31.59
CA PRO A 410 7.25 14.77 -32.61
C PRO A 410 8.68 14.60 -32.05
N ARG A 411 8.82 13.75 -31.05
CA ARG A 411 10.10 13.36 -30.47
C ARG A 411 10.52 12.12 -31.24
N MET A 412 11.72 12.15 -31.78
CA MET A 412 12.46 10.91 -31.95
C MET A 412 12.30 10.13 -30.64
N PRO A 413 11.93 8.84 -30.68
CA PRO A 413 11.93 8.05 -29.45
C PRO A 413 13.32 8.20 -28.82
N CYS A 414 13.39 8.92 -27.71
CA CYS A 414 14.59 8.89 -26.88
C CYS A 414 14.64 7.45 -26.37
N TYR A 415 15.40 6.59 -27.05
CA TYR A 415 15.58 5.19 -26.66
C TYR A 415 16.43 5.18 -25.40
N VAL A 416 15.76 5.17 -24.24
CA VAL A 416 16.37 5.28 -22.90
C VAL A 416 16.69 3.91 -22.31
#